data_AF-A0A9P7V282-F1
#
_entry.id   AF-A0A9P7V282-F1
#
_cell.length_a   1.000
_cell.length_b   1.000
_cell.length_c   1.000
_cell.angle_alpha   90.00
_cell.angle_beta   90.00
_cell.angle_gamma   90.00
#
_symmetry.space_group_name_H-M   'P 1'
#
loop_
_entity.id
_entity.type
_entity.pdbx_description
1 polymer ?
#
loop_
_entity_poly.entity_id
_entity_poly.type
_entity_poly.pdbx_seq_one_letter_code
_entity_poly.pdbx_strand_id
1 'polypeptide(L)'
;MFTADVRVKFERSFLRLLQLQRIGEQFEIPQGQTSGIKGGLYPLGVLVQPISLRFKYHFEDDRQTNRPDKPEWYFTHILNVIHDHRSFMEGTVQALVSASGYTALNAWHEFTVLVLPLLSRKLRRTVPLLLPHTSLFAHTIYQTLSFDASLIELGFDVTKTSVAGDDSKWPGLSEVILGQKEWFDLWIDGEKRFAEAQYNAIIGASDAWQIADDDVGVDYDVKTTNSARRIKALTEQITERYSALPSFSHRTRFLVQVQLPILESYHGRISTSLDAFETLSSALIRAVPGALGVSLGIKDDKSINVDTQRLTTGIDGVQRLCKALLSAMYIATALKAWGEELSFLELWTEINHRAGLRAQAQANSALPNPSTENNPETIFEELIVSYHKLSQRTEDIIVQQISSEVEAALKVHFNAISSSPNSNTSTSAEEVALSQTLLGPLALLSAHLSYVRATLPRLNMTTLYRRIASRLAEHILQRQILYRGHISSSEGKAALAESELWVETCQTGLAGSLGGGRKRVETPWARLVQAGRIVGADEETTSQITHATFSTLSQKEWEEQMISMIGFQELDREEVGRLLRRQE
;
A
#
# COMPACT_ATOMS: atom_id res chain seq x y z
N MET A 1 -50.29 -17.84 31.63
CA MET A 1 -51.40 -18.28 30.76
C MET A 1 -52.53 -17.27 30.93
N PHE A 2 -52.77 -16.40 29.94
CA PHE A 2 -53.83 -15.38 30.04
C PHE A 2 -55.22 -16.06 29.95
N THR A 3 -56.19 -15.62 30.74
CA THR A 3 -57.56 -16.14 30.68
C THR A 3 -58.23 -15.73 29.37
N ALA A 4 -59.15 -16.55 28.85
CA ALA A 4 -59.87 -16.26 27.60
C ALA A 4 -60.58 -14.89 27.64
N ASP A 5 -61.05 -14.46 28.81
CA ASP A 5 -61.69 -13.15 29.03
C ASP A 5 -60.73 -11.97 28.80
N VAL A 6 -59.46 -12.08 29.21
CA VAL A 6 -58.45 -11.03 28.99
C VAL A 6 -58.13 -10.88 27.50
N ARG A 7 -58.04 -12.00 26.77
CA ARG A 7 -57.81 -11.99 25.32
C ARG A 7 -58.96 -11.30 24.57
N VAL A 8 -60.20 -11.64 24.88
CA VAL A 8 -61.38 -11.03 24.23
C VAL A 8 -61.46 -9.53 24.52
N LYS A 9 -61.15 -9.11 25.75
CA LYS A 9 -61.09 -7.68 26.12
C LYS A 9 -59.99 -6.94 25.36
N PHE A 10 -58.82 -7.54 25.21
CA PHE A 10 -57.72 -7.00 24.42
C PHE A 10 -58.12 -6.81 22.95
N GLU A 11 -58.59 -7.87 22.29
CA GLU A 11 -58.97 -7.84 20.87
C GLU A 11 -60.07 -6.79 20.61
N ARG A 12 -61.10 -6.74 21.49
CA ARG A 12 -62.17 -5.74 21.39
C ARG A 12 -61.66 -4.32 21.52
N SER A 13 -60.74 -4.07 22.46
CA SER A 13 -60.17 -2.73 22.67
C SER A 13 -59.26 -2.32 21.50
N PHE A 14 -58.47 -3.27 20.98
CA PHE A 14 -57.61 -3.08 19.83
C PHE A 14 -58.42 -2.68 18.58
N LEU A 15 -59.48 -3.43 18.27
CA LEU A 15 -60.36 -3.15 17.13
C LEU A 15 -61.09 -1.80 17.27
N ARG A 16 -61.53 -1.44 18.49
CA ARG A 16 -62.13 -0.11 18.74
C ARG A 16 -61.18 1.03 18.47
N LEU A 17 -59.90 0.89 18.80
CA LEU A 17 -58.88 1.90 18.50
C LEU A 17 -58.62 2.02 17.00
N LEU A 18 -58.58 0.91 16.25
CA LEU A 18 -58.50 0.96 14.79
C LEU A 18 -59.75 1.58 14.15
N GLN A 19 -60.94 1.27 14.68
CA GLN A 19 -62.17 1.90 14.21
C GLN A 19 -62.14 3.41 14.45
N LEU A 20 -61.67 3.85 15.63
CA LEU A 20 -61.49 5.27 15.93
C LEU A 20 -60.52 5.93 14.97
N GLN A 21 -59.38 5.29 14.69
CA GLN A 21 -58.40 5.78 13.72
C GLN A 21 -59.01 5.96 12.33
N ARG A 22 -59.73 4.96 11.84
CA ARG A 22 -60.39 5.00 10.52
C ARG A 22 -61.45 6.10 10.42
N ILE A 23 -62.19 6.35 11.52
CA ILE A 23 -63.12 7.47 11.59
C ILE A 23 -62.34 8.80 11.50
N GLY A 24 -61.22 8.93 12.22
CA GLY A 24 -60.36 10.10 12.15
C GLY A 24 -59.79 10.37 10.75
N GLU A 25 -59.32 9.33 10.07
CA GLU A 25 -58.83 9.40 8.68
C GLU A 25 -59.89 9.91 7.69
N GLN A 26 -61.18 9.68 7.95
CA GLN A 26 -62.29 10.18 7.12
C GLN A 26 -62.57 11.68 7.31
N PHE A 27 -62.15 12.26 8.44
CA PHE A 27 -62.38 13.67 8.77
C PHE A 27 -61.18 14.58 8.45
N GLU A 28 -60.03 14.03 8.06
CA GLU A 28 -58.90 14.84 7.62
C GLU A 28 -59.16 15.49 6.24
N ILE A 29 -59.36 16.81 6.24
CA ILE A 29 -59.43 17.67 5.03
C ILE A 29 -58.04 17.73 4.38
N PRO A 30 -57.93 17.73 3.03
CA PRO A 30 -56.65 17.82 2.34
C PRO A 30 -56.07 19.25 2.45
N GLN A 31 -55.44 19.57 3.58
CA GLN A 31 -54.56 20.72 3.73
C GLN A 31 -53.16 20.24 4.08
N GLY A 32 -52.32 20.03 3.07
CA GLY A 32 -50.87 20.34 3.06
C GLY A 32 -49.93 19.81 4.15
N GLN A 33 -50.40 19.10 5.17
CA GLN A 33 -49.62 18.57 6.30
C GLN A 33 -50.21 17.22 6.74
N THR A 34 -49.99 16.21 5.91
CA THR A 34 -49.64 14.83 6.30
C THR A 34 -49.85 14.44 7.78
N SER A 35 -51.00 13.89 8.19
CA SER A 35 -51.16 13.40 9.57
C SER A 35 -52.16 12.26 9.87
N GLY A 36 -52.88 11.67 8.92
CA GLY A 36 -53.85 10.62 9.31
C GLY A 36 -53.23 9.27 9.68
N ILE A 37 -52.15 8.89 8.97
CA ILE A 37 -51.48 7.59 9.12
C ILE A 37 -50.00 7.76 9.52
N LYS A 38 -49.42 8.96 9.39
CA LYS A 38 -47.97 9.18 9.66
C LYS A 38 -47.54 9.04 11.13
N GLY A 39 -48.49 8.95 12.06
CA GLY A 39 -48.24 8.65 13.48
C GLY A 39 -48.25 7.16 13.83
N GLY A 40 -48.49 6.31 12.84
CA GLY A 40 -48.67 4.87 12.97
C GLY A 40 -49.98 4.43 13.60
N LEU A 41 -50.20 3.11 13.64
CA LEU A 41 -51.47 2.56 14.12
C LEU A 41 -51.69 2.87 15.61
N TYR A 42 -52.80 3.51 15.94
CA TYR A 42 -53.16 3.92 17.30
C TYR A 42 -52.99 2.81 18.35
N PRO A 43 -53.52 1.58 18.17
CA PRO A 43 -53.35 0.55 19.17
C PRO A 43 -51.89 0.08 19.31
N LEU A 44 -51.09 0.11 18.24
CA LEU A 44 -49.66 -0.19 18.34
C LEU A 44 -48.92 0.93 19.08
N GLY A 45 -49.29 2.20 18.85
CA GLY A 45 -48.78 3.33 19.62
C GLY A 45 -49.04 3.19 21.13
N VAL A 46 -50.22 2.67 21.51
CA VAL A 46 -50.53 2.35 22.91
C VAL A 46 -49.67 1.20 23.43
N LEU A 47 -49.44 0.15 22.63
CA LEU A 47 -48.58 -0.97 23.02
C LEU A 47 -47.10 -0.59 23.20
N VAL A 48 -46.64 0.48 22.54
CA VAL A 48 -45.29 1.03 22.76
C VAL A 48 -45.17 1.81 24.07
N GLN A 49 -46.26 2.33 24.66
CA GLN A 49 -46.18 3.18 25.87
C GLN A 49 -45.46 2.52 27.06
N PRO A 50 -45.76 1.26 27.45
CA PRO A 50 -45.04 0.60 28.54
C PRO A 50 -43.54 0.43 28.25
N ILE A 51 -43.18 0.22 26.98
CA ILE A 51 -41.80 0.09 26.51
C ILE A 51 -41.10 1.45 26.63
N SER A 52 -41.75 2.53 26.17
CA SER A 52 -41.25 3.90 26.31
C SER A 52 -41.01 4.28 27.77
N LEU A 53 -41.93 3.93 28.68
CA LEU A 53 -41.79 4.22 30.11
C LEU A 53 -40.59 3.47 30.71
N ARG A 54 -40.44 2.19 30.39
CA ARG A 54 -39.29 1.38 30.82
C ARG A 54 -37.98 1.92 30.27
N PHE A 55 -37.96 2.29 28.98
CA PHE A 55 -36.80 2.88 28.33
C PHE A 55 -36.39 4.19 29.02
N LYS A 56 -37.35 5.07 29.30
CA LYS A 56 -37.10 6.32 30.01
C LYS A 56 -36.48 6.08 31.39
N TYR A 57 -37.07 5.17 32.17
CA TYR A 57 -36.58 4.83 33.50
C TYR A 57 -35.13 4.32 33.48
N HIS A 58 -34.76 3.45 32.54
CA HIS A 58 -33.42 2.85 32.50
C HIS A 58 -32.38 3.71 31.79
N PHE A 59 -32.77 4.46 30.76
CA PHE A 59 -31.82 5.09 29.82
C PHE A 59 -32.01 6.61 29.68
N GLU A 60 -32.99 7.24 30.33
CA GLU A 60 -33.15 8.70 30.35
C GLU A 60 -33.10 9.30 31.77
N ASP A 61 -33.36 8.53 32.82
CA ASP A 61 -33.26 8.97 34.22
C ASP A 61 -31.84 8.79 34.80
N ASP A 62 -31.63 9.30 36.02
CA ASP A 62 -30.38 9.14 36.79
C ASP A 62 -30.26 7.71 37.35
N ARG A 63 -29.86 6.78 36.47
CA ARG A 63 -29.64 5.37 36.78
C ARG A 63 -28.26 4.94 36.32
N GLN A 64 -27.72 3.92 36.98
CA GLN A 64 -26.45 3.27 36.58
C GLN A 64 -26.49 2.69 35.17
N THR A 65 -27.69 2.44 34.62
CA THR A 65 -27.91 1.96 33.26
C THR A 65 -27.85 3.07 32.21
N ASN A 66 -27.98 4.34 32.59
CA ASN A 66 -27.92 5.49 31.69
C ASN A 66 -26.47 5.98 31.54
N ARG A 67 -25.66 5.17 30.84
CA ARG A 67 -24.22 5.42 30.67
C ARG A 67 -23.89 5.94 29.27
N PRO A 68 -23.25 7.11 29.13
CA PRO A 68 -22.86 7.65 27.82
C PRO A 68 -21.78 6.80 27.13
N ASP A 69 -20.98 6.05 27.89
CA ASP A 69 -19.92 5.18 27.39
C ASP A 69 -20.40 3.76 27.01
N LYS A 70 -21.67 3.45 27.29
CA LYS A 70 -22.30 2.15 27.00
C LYS A 70 -23.55 2.28 26.12
N PRO A 71 -23.45 2.91 24.93
CA PRO A 71 -24.58 3.03 24.02
C PRO A 71 -25.15 1.68 23.58
N GLU A 72 -24.33 0.63 23.54
CA GLU A 72 -24.76 -0.73 23.21
C GLU A 72 -25.94 -1.22 24.09
N TRP A 73 -26.04 -0.79 25.35
CA TRP A 73 -27.06 -1.28 26.27
C TRP A 73 -28.49 -0.91 25.84
N TYR A 74 -28.70 0.34 25.43
CA TYR A 74 -30.03 0.78 25.02
C TYR A 74 -30.39 0.27 23.61
N PHE A 75 -29.38 0.06 22.75
CA PHE A 75 -29.59 -0.57 21.43
C PHE A 75 -29.97 -2.04 21.57
N THR A 76 -29.22 -2.82 22.33
CA THR A 76 -29.53 -4.23 22.60
C THR A 76 -30.89 -4.38 23.29
N HIS A 77 -31.24 -3.48 24.23
CA HIS A 77 -32.55 -3.51 24.85
C HIS A 77 -33.69 -3.40 23.83
N ILE A 78 -33.59 -2.44 22.90
CA ILE A 78 -34.62 -2.23 21.88
C ILE A 78 -34.63 -3.36 20.84
N LEU A 79 -33.47 -3.88 20.43
CA LEU A 79 -33.40 -5.06 19.55
C LEU A 79 -34.10 -6.27 20.18
N ASN A 80 -33.85 -6.54 21.46
CA ASN A 80 -34.51 -7.63 22.17
C ASN A 80 -36.02 -7.40 22.26
N VAL A 81 -36.47 -6.17 22.55
CA VAL A 81 -37.89 -5.82 22.55
C VAL A 81 -38.53 -6.09 21.18
N ILE A 82 -37.88 -5.68 20.08
CA ILE A 82 -38.38 -5.91 18.72
C ILE A 82 -38.45 -7.42 18.42
N HIS A 83 -37.43 -8.17 18.81
CA HIS A 83 -37.35 -9.62 18.62
C HIS A 83 -38.43 -10.37 19.42
N ASP A 84 -38.51 -10.11 20.73
CA ASP A 84 -39.43 -10.81 21.66
C ASP A 84 -40.90 -10.61 21.30
N HIS A 85 -41.26 -9.45 20.74
CA HIS A 85 -42.64 -9.15 20.34
C HIS A 85 -42.99 -9.69 18.94
N ARG A 86 -42.03 -10.20 18.16
CA ARG A 86 -42.24 -10.58 16.76
C ARG A 86 -43.36 -11.58 16.55
N SER A 87 -43.32 -12.70 17.26
CA SER A 87 -44.33 -13.76 17.13
C SER A 87 -45.74 -13.27 17.49
N PHE A 88 -45.87 -12.42 18.51
CA PHE A 88 -47.14 -11.83 18.89
C PHE A 88 -47.66 -10.87 17.82
N MET A 89 -46.78 -10.04 17.25
CA MET A 89 -47.13 -9.07 16.20
C MET A 89 -47.54 -9.75 14.90
N GLU A 90 -46.72 -10.69 14.39
CA GLU A 90 -46.97 -11.39 13.13
C GLU A 90 -48.15 -12.37 13.21
N GLY A 91 -48.45 -12.90 14.40
CA GLY A 91 -49.57 -13.82 14.60
C GLY A 91 -50.87 -13.14 15.01
N THR A 92 -50.93 -12.67 16.26
CA THR A 92 -52.20 -12.20 16.87
C THR A 92 -52.56 -10.81 16.36
N VAL A 93 -51.60 -9.89 16.34
CA VAL A 93 -51.87 -8.50 15.98
C VAL A 93 -52.12 -8.35 14.49
N GLN A 94 -51.34 -9.03 13.64
CA GLN A 94 -51.52 -9.00 12.19
C GLN A 94 -52.94 -9.41 11.79
N ALA A 95 -53.52 -10.43 12.43
CA ALA A 95 -54.88 -10.85 12.15
C ALA A 95 -55.91 -9.73 12.41
N LEU A 96 -55.75 -8.98 13.51
CA LEU A 96 -56.63 -7.86 13.87
C LEU A 96 -56.45 -6.66 12.93
N VAL A 97 -55.20 -6.35 12.55
CA VAL A 97 -54.85 -5.28 11.61
C VAL A 97 -55.44 -5.56 10.23
N SER A 98 -55.24 -6.77 9.70
CA SER A 98 -55.78 -7.20 8.42
C SER A 98 -57.31 -7.20 8.40
N ALA A 99 -57.96 -7.70 9.47
CA ALA A 99 -59.42 -7.69 9.58
C ALA A 99 -60.04 -6.29 9.58
N SER A 100 -59.26 -5.27 9.94
CA SER A 100 -59.70 -3.87 10.00
C SER A 100 -59.50 -3.10 8.68
N GLY A 101 -58.92 -3.74 7.66
CA GLY A 101 -58.71 -3.18 6.32
C GLY A 101 -57.30 -2.66 6.05
N TYR A 102 -56.37 -2.75 7.01
CA TYR A 102 -54.97 -2.32 6.85
C TYR A 102 -54.09 -3.48 6.32
N THR A 103 -54.50 -4.10 5.20
CA THR A 103 -53.87 -5.33 4.67
C THR A 103 -52.48 -5.12 4.10
N ALA A 104 -52.14 -3.89 3.69
CA ALA A 104 -50.81 -3.54 3.19
C ALA A 104 -49.76 -3.38 4.30
N LEU A 105 -50.19 -3.26 5.57
CA LEU A 105 -49.30 -3.03 6.70
C LEU A 105 -48.90 -4.34 7.36
N ASN A 106 -47.64 -4.43 7.73
CA ASN A 106 -47.13 -5.49 8.59
C ASN A 106 -47.06 -4.98 10.04
N ALA A 107 -47.74 -5.65 10.95
CA ALA A 107 -47.84 -5.26 12.35
C ALA A 107 -46.48 -5.22 13.06
N TRP A 108 -45.54 -6.11 12.71
CA TRP A 108 -44.21 -6.13 13.30
C TRP A 108 -43.31 -5.00 12.76
N HIS A 109 -43.32 -4.74 11.45
CA HIS A 109 -42.62 -3.58 10.89
C HIS A 109 -43.18 -2.27 11.43
N GLU A 110 -44.51 -2.17 11.53
CA GLU A 110 -45.20 -1.01 12.10
C GLU A 110 -44.83 -0.77 13.57
N PHE A 111 -44.87 -1.83 14.39
CA PHE A 111 -44.41 -1.78 15.77
C PHE A 111 -42.94 -1.34 15.87
N THR A 112 -42.08 -1.88 15.00
CA THR A 112 -40.66 -1.54 14.96
C THR A 112 -40.45 -0.05 14.69
N VAL A 113 -41.12 0.53 13.68
CA VAL A 113 -41.07 1.97 13.38
C VAL A 113 -41.48 2.80 14.59
N LEU A 114 -42.51 2.39 15.33
CA LEU A 114 -43.02 3.12 16.49
C LEU A 114 -42.08 3.09 17.70
N VAL A 115 -41.18 2.11 17.78
CA VAL A 115 -40.18 2.00 18.85
C VAL A 115 -38.92 2.83 18.55
N LEU A 116 -38.53 2.98 17.28
CA LEU A 116 -37.32 3.73 16.88
C LEU A 116 -37.24 5.18 17.41
N PRO A 117 -38.33 5.96 17.51
CA PRO A 117 -38.31 7.31 18.08
C PRO A 117 -37.72 7.40 19.50
N LEU A 118 -37.77 6.32 20.29
CA LEU A 118 -37.13 6.26 21.61
C LEU A 118 -35.62 6.43 21.49
N LEU A 119 -35.01 5.70 20.55
CA LEU A 119 -33.59 5.76 20.27
C LEU A 119 -33.21 7.09 19.61
N SER A 120 -34.00 7.57 18.63
CA SER A 120 -33.77 8.86 17.99
C SER A 120 -33.74 10.01 19.01
N ARG A 121 -34.69 10.02 19.95
CA ARG A 121 -34.73 11.01 21.03
C ARG A 121 -33.53 10.90 21.96
N LYS A 122 -33.15 9.67 22.34
CA LYS A 122 -31.97 9.40 23.17
C LYS A 122 -30.69 9.93 22.52
N LEU A 123 -30.49 9.63 21.24
CA LEU A 123 -29.33 10.09 20.47
C LEU A 123 -29.27 11.61 20.38
N ARG A 124 -30.38 12.27 20.02
CA ARG A 124 -30.44 13.74 19.93
C ARG A 124 -30.08 14.47 21.23
N ARG A 125 -30.37 13.86 22.38
CA ARG A 125 -29.99 14.41 23.69
C ARG A 125 -28.55 14.08 24.08
N THR A 126 -28.08 12.89 23.73
CA THR A 126 -26.79 12.38 24.22
C THR A 126 -25.63 12.85 23.34
N VAL A 127 -25.78 12.81 22.01
CA VAL A 127 -24.70 13.13 21.07
C VAL A 127 -24.09 14.52 21.28
N PRO A 128 -24.84 15.61 21.51
CA PRO A 128 -24.24 16.91 21.81
C PRO A 128 -23.26 16.91 22.98
N LEU A 129 -23.49 16.06 23.99
CA LEU A 129 -22.62 15.92 25.16
C LEU A 129 -21.36 15.09 24.86
N LEU A 130 -21.40 14.28 23.79
CA LEU A 130 -20.29 13.42 23.36
C LEU A 130 -19.35 14.12 22.38
N LEU A 131 -19.76 15.22 21.73
CA LEU A 131 -18.94 15.93 20.74
C LEU A 131 -17.53 16.28 21.24
N PRO A 132 -17.32 16.70 22.51
CA PRO A 132 -15.96 16.94 23.05
C PRO A 132 -15.15 15.66 23.28
N HIS A 133 -15.79 14.48 23.28
CA HIS A 133 -15.22 13.18 23.61
C HIS A 133 -15.22 12.27 22.38
N THR A 134 -14.29 12.51 21.46
CA THR A 134 -14.21 11.85 20.14
C THR A 134 -14.34 10.32 20.18
N SER A 135 -13.69 9.65 21.14
CA SER A 135 -13.75 8.18 21.24
C SER A 135 -15.15 7.66 21.60
N LEU A 136 -15.83 8.31 22.55
CA LEU A 136 -17.20 7.96 22.95
C LEU A 136 -18.19 8.28 21.82
N PHE A 137 -17.96 9.38 21.12
CA PHE A 137 -18.78 9.77 19.97
C PHE A 137 -18.65 8.77 18.82
N ALA A 138 -17.42 8.40 18.42
CA ALA A 138 -17.17 7.40 17.40
C ALA A 138 -17.75 6.04 17.77
N HIS A 139 -17.59 5.59 19.02
CA HIS A 139 -18.21 4.36 19.53
C HIS A 139 -19.74 4.41 19.41
N THR A 140 -20.37 5.54 19.75
CA THR A 140 -21.83 5.71 19.63
C THR A 140 -22.30 5.63 18.17
N ILE A 141 -21.57 6.24 17.22
CA ILE A 141 -21.86 6.12 15.79
C ILE A 141 -21.78 4.66 15.35
N TYR A 142 -20.71 3.95 15.71
CA TYR A 142 -20.53 2.54 15.36
C TYR A 142 -21.64 1.64 15.93
N GLN A 143 -22.00 1.82 17.21
CA GLN A 143 -23.10 1.07 17.80
C GLN A 143 -24.45 1.39 17.12
N THR A 144 -24.63 2.61 16.62
CA THR A 144 -25.84 2.99 15.85
C THR A 144 -25.85 2.31 14.48
N LEU A 145 -24.72 2.26 13.77
CA LEU A 145 -24.59 1.55 12.49
C LEU A 145 -24.78 0.04 12.66
N SER A 146 -24.23 -0.54 13.73
CA SER A 146 -24.42 -1.96 14.05
C SER A 146 -25.89 -2.27 14.35
N PHE A 147 -26.59 -1.40 15.08
CA PHE A 147 -28.04 -1.53 15.30
C PHE A 147 -28.81 -1.51 13.97
N ASP A 148 -28.48 -0.60 13.05
CA ASP A 148 -29.13 -0.52 11.73
C ASP A 148 -28.93 -1.81 10.94
N ALA A 149 -27.70 -2.34 10.89
CA ALA A 149 -27.38 -3.60 10.22
C ALA A 149 -28.17 -4.77 10.84
N SER A 150 -28.17 -4.90 12.17
CA SER A 150 -28.92 -5.95 12.85
C SER A 150 -30.43 -5.86 12.59
N LEU A 151 -30.99 -4.66 12.45
CA LEU A 151 -32.41 -4.50 12.16
C LEU A 151 -32.75 -4.94 10.72
N ILE A 152 -31.88 -4.64 9.77
CA ILE A 152 -31.99 -5.12 8.38
C ILE A 152 -31.88 -6.65 8.33
N GLU A 153 -30.92 -7.24 9.05
CA GLU A 153 -30.75 -8.70 9.15
C GLU A 153 -31.97 -9.41 9.76
N LEU A 154 -32.66 -8.76 10.71
CA LEU A 154 -33.94 -9.26 11.25
C LEU A 154 -35.08 -9.23 10.22
N GLY A 155 -34.85 -8.62 9.05
CA GLY A 155 -35.80 -8.54 7.94
C GLY A 155 -36.72 -7.32 8.02
N PHE A 156 -36.34 -6.26 8.73
CA PHE A 156 -37.14 -5.04 8.81
C PHE A 156 -37.28 -4.35 7.45
N ASP A 157 -38.51 -4.01 7.07
CA ASP A 157 -38.84 -3.35 5.82
C ASP A 157 -39.82 -2.20 6.07
N VAL A 158 -39.36 -0.97 5.84
CA VAL A 158 -40.16 0.24 6.06
C VAL A 158 -41.29 0.39 5.05
N THR A 159 -41.22 -0.24 3.87
CA THR A 159 -42.22 -0.07 2.81
C THR A 159 -43.60 -0.63 3.21
N LYS A 160 -43.64 -1.53 4.19
CA LYS A 160 -44.85 -2.17 4.72
C LYS A 160 -45.36 -1.52 5.99
N THR A 161 -45.13 -0.21 6.14
CA THR A 161 -45.49 0.57 7.32
C THR A 161 -46.27 1.82 6.95
N SER A 162 -46.93 2.40 7.95
CA SER A 162 -47.73 3.62 7.86
C SER A 162 -46.91 4.87 7.46
N VAL A 163 -45.58 4.81 7.62
CA VAL A 163 -44.65 5.90 7.29
C VAL A 163 -44.04 5.77 5.90
N ALA A 164 -44.39 4.72 5.15
CA ALA A 164 -43.94 4.53 3.78
C ALA A 164 -44.54 5.61 2.85
N GLY A 165 -43.68 6.41 2.22
CA GLY A 165 -43.95 7.15 0.98
C GLY A 165 -43.50 6.39 -0.29
N ASP A 166 -43.68 7.02 -1.45
CA ASP A 166 -43.51 6.41 -2.78
C ASP A 166 -42.11 5.85 -3.09
N ASP A 167 -41.05 6.30 -2.39
CA ASP A 167 -39.65 5.93 -2.63
C ASP A 167 -38.91 5.49 -1.34
N SER A 168 -39.61 4.79 -0.46
CA SER A 168 -39.19 4.59 0.94
C SER A 168 -38.11 3.56 1.16
N LYS A 169 -36.85 3.98 1.12
CA LYS A 169 -35.76 3.27 1.80
C LYS A 169 -35.63 3.78 3.23
N TRP A 170 -35.49 2.87 4.21
CA TRP A 170 -35.22 3.28 5.58
C TRP A 170 -33.82 3.92 5.64
N PRO A 171 -33.69 5.19 6.05
CA PRO A 171 -32.40 5.87 6.10
C PRO A 171 -31.47 5.34 7.20
N GLY A 172 -31.97 4.45 8.07
CA GLY A 172 -31.27 4.01 9.26
C GLY A 172 -31.44 5.01 10.42
N LEU A 173 -31.23 4.52 11.63
CA LEU A 173 -31.17 5.36 12.81
C LEU A 173 -29.87 6.18 12.83
N SER A 174 -28.81 5.68 12.20
CA SER A 174 -27.53 6.38 12.03
C SER A 174 -27.69 7.75 11.36
N GLU A 175 -28.71 7.95 10.52
CA GLU A 175 -29.04 9.24 9.90
C GLU A 175 -29.38 10.34 10.92
N VAL A 176 -29.85 9.98 12.12
CA VAL A 176 -30.06 10.96 13.21
C VAL A 176 -28.76 11.67 13.57
N ILE A 177 -27.62 10.97 13.44
CA ILE A 177 -26.30 11.49 13.72
C ILE A 177 -25.63 11.99 12.43
N LEU A 178 -25.54 11.12 11.42
CA LEU A 178 -24.80 11.36 10.18
C LEU A 178 -25.44 12.44 9.30
N GLY A 179 -26.76 12.63 9.39
CA GLY A 179 -27.46 13.71 8.68
C GLY A 179 -27.20 15.10 9.24
N GLN A 180 -26.65 15.21 10.46
CA GLN A 180 -26.22 16.49 11.03
C GLN A 180 -24.81 16.81 10.56
N LYS A 181 -24.70 17.71 9.58
CA LYS A 181 -23.41 18.10 8.96
C LYS A 181 -22.34 18.43 10.00
N GLU A 182 -22.67 19.25 11.00
CA GLU A 182 -21.73 19.67 12.05
C GLU A 182 -21.19 18.49 12.87
N TRP A 183 -22.05 17.52 13.20
CA TRP A 183 -21.64 16.35 13.98
C TRP A 183 -20.76 15.43 13.15
N PHE A 184 -21.11 15.24 11.88
CA PHE A 184 -20.32 14.44 10.96
C PHE A 184 -18.95 15.08 10.68
N ASP A 185 -18.89 16.41 10.51
CA ASP A 185 -17.64 17.16 10.33
C ASP A 185 -16.71 17.01 11.55
N LEU A 186 -17.26 17.12 12.75
CA LEU A 186 -16.50 16.89 14.00
C LEU A 186 -16.00 15.44 14.13
N TRP A 187 -16.80 14.47 13.69
CA TRP A 187 -16.37 13.07 13.70
C TRP A 187 -15.19 12.85 12.74
N ILE A 188 -15.28 13.34 11.50
CA ILE A 188 -14.20 13.22 10.52
C ILE A 188 -12.91 13.87 11.02
N ASP A 189 -12.98 15.08 11.59
CA ASP A 189 -11.80 15.76 12.12
C ASP A 189 -11.17 14.97 13.29
N GLY A 190 -12.01 14.38 14.14
CA GLY A 190 -11.57 13.46 15.19
C GLY A 190 -10.86 12.21 14.65
N GLU A 191 -11.44 11.56 13.63
CA GLU A 191 -10.87 10.37 12.98
C GLU A 191 -9.56 10.70 12.24
N LYS A 192 -9.49 11.87 11.60
CA LYS A 192 -8.27 12.38 10.97
C LYS A 192 -7.14 12.50 11.98
N ARG A 193 -7.37 13.19 13.10
CA ARG A 193 -6.36 13.35 14.16
C ARG A 193 -5.95 12.02 14.77
N PHE A 194 -6.90 11.11 14.95
CA PHE A 194 -6.62 9.76 15.44
C PHE A 194 -5.73 8.97 14.46
N ALA A 195 -6.06 9.00 13.17
CA ALA A 195 -5.28 8.34 12.12
C ALA A 195 -3.87 8.93 12.01
N GLU A 196 -3.73 10.26 12.07
CA GLU A 196 -2.44 10.96 12.08
C GLU A 196 -1.59 10.58 13.30
N ALA A 197 -2.19 10.50 14.49
CA ALA A 197 -1.49 10.07 15.70
C ALA A 197 -0.99 8.62 15.59
N GLN A 198 -1.83 7.72 15.07
CA GLN A 198 -1.47 6.31 14.82
C GLN A 198 -0.35 6.20 13.78
N TYR A 199 -0.44 6.96 12.67
CA TYR A 199 0.63 7.04 11.67
C TYR A 199 1.95 7.46 12.30
N ASN A 200 1.95 8.55 13.07
CA ASN A 200 3.16 9.06 13.73
C ASN A 200 3.76 8.04 14.72
N ALA A 201 2.91 7.33 15.47
CA ALA A 201 3.34 6.24 16.33
C ALA A 201 3.99 5.08 15.54
N ILE A 202 3.43 4.74 14.37
CA ILE A 202 3.97 3.69 13.50
C ILE A 202 5.34 4.07 12.95
N ILE A 203 5.50 5.27 12.38
CA ILE A 203 6.77 5.70 11.78
C ILE A 203 7.85 6.03 12.82
N GLY A 204 7.44 6.40 14.04
CA GLY A 204 8.30 6.71 15.17
C GLY A 204 8.71 5.49 16.01
N ALA A 205 8.14 4.31 15.76
CA ALA A 205 8.49 3.09 16.47
C ALA A 205 9.96 2.70 16.19
N SER A 206 10.66 2.20 17.22
CA SER A 206 12.09 1.84 17.12
C SER A 206 12.36 0.73 16.09
N ASP A 207 11.36 -0.12 15.84
CA ASP A 207 11.40 -1.25 14.93
C ASP A 207 10.72 -0.97 13.58
N ALA A 208 10.24 0.26 13.35
CA ALA A 208 9.44 0.65 12.19
C ALA A 208 10.10 0.21 10.87
N TRP A 209 11.38 0.52 10.70
CA TRP A 209 12.13 0.29 9.46
C TRP A 209 12.93 -1.01 9.47
N GLN A 210 12.65 -1.91 10.42
CA GLN A 210 13.22 -3.26 10.38
C GLN A 210 12.46 -4.10 9.35
N ILE A 211 13.20 -4.91 8.60
CA ILE A 211 12.62 -5.89 7.68
C ILE A 211 12.07 -6.99 8.55
N ALA A 212 10.78 -7.29 8.38
CA ALA A 212 10.13 -8.30 9.17
C ALA A 212 10.61 -9.69 8.75
N ASP A 213 10.90 -10.51 9.76
CA ASP A 213 11.43 -11.86 9.59
C ASP A 213 10.27 -12.84 9.54
N ASP A 214 9.52 -12.82 8.44
CA ASP A 214 8.40 -13.74 8.25
C ASP A 214 8.88 -14.93 7.40
N ASP A 215 9.34 -15.99 8.07
CA ASP A 215 9.54 -17.34 7.50
C ASP A 215 8.21 -18.12 7.41
N VAL A 216 7.09 -17.40 7.24
CA VAL A 216 5.74 -17.95 7.38
C VAL A 216 4.82 -17.44 6.26
N GLY A 217 4.72 -18.21 5.17
CA GLY A 217 3.65 -18.04 4.20
C GLY A 217 4.04 -18.39 2.77
N VAL A 218 3.64 -19.58 2.32
CA VAL A 218 3.92 -20.19 1.02
C VAL A 218 3.17 -19.50 -0.15
N ASP A 219 2.85 -18.20 -0.07
CA ASP A 219 2.11 -17.53 -1.17
C ASP A 219 2.36 -16.01 -1.35
N TYR A 220 3.19 -15.36 -0.51
CA TYR A 220 3.61 -13.97 -0.74
C TYR A 220 5.13 -13.84 -0.65
N ASP A 221 5.80 -13.89 -1.80
CA ASP A 221 7.27 -13.82 -2.00
C ASP A 221 7.89 -12.42 -1.68
N VAL A 222 7.23 -11.58 -0.87
CA VAL A 222 7.61 -10.17 -0.69
C VAL A 222 7.86 -9.84 0.78
N LYS A 223 9.15 -9.84 1.15
CA LYS A 223 9.63 -9.25 2.42
C LYS A 223 9.19 -7.80 2.53
N THR A 224 8.89 -7.33 3.74
CA THR A 224 8.45 -5.95 3.97
C THR A 224 8.97 -5.41 5.29
N THR A 225 8.88 -4.10 5.48
CA THR A 225 9.17 -3.46 6.78
C THR A 225 7.99 -3.53 7.72
N ASN A 226 8.25 -3.50 9.03
CA ASN A 226 7.19 -3.44 10.05
C ASN A 226 6.27 -2.22 9.88
N SER A 227 6.82 -1.06 9.50
CA SER A 227 6.05 0.15 9.24
C SER A 227 5.06 -0.05 8.10
N ALA A 228 5.51 -0.59 6.96
CA ALA A 228 4.64 -0.82 5.81
C ALA A 228 3.47 -1.77 6.16
N ARG A 229 3.74 -2.85 6.92
CA ARG A 229 2.69 -3.76 7.42
C ARG A 229 1.68 -3.03 8.33
N ARG A 230 2.17 -2.22 9.27
CA ARG A 230 1.33 -1.45 10.20
C ARG A 230 0.52 -0.36 9.48
N ILE A 231 1.08 0.29 8.46
CA ILE A 231 0.37 1.26 7.61
C ILE A 231 -0.73 0.58 6.79
N LYS A 232 -0.47 -0.59 6.23
CA LYS A 232 -1.50 -1.41 5.58
C LYS A 232 -2.66 -1.70 6.54
N ALA A 233 -2.34 -2.22 7.73
CA ALA A 233 -3.35 -2.54 8.74
C ALA A 233 -4.14 -1.29 9.23
N LEU A 234 -3.47 -0.15 9.42
CA LEU A 234 -4.12 1.11 9.76
C LEU A 234 -5.09 1.55 8.65
N THR A 235 -4.68 1.43 7.39
CA THR A 235 -5.50 1.76 6.24
C THR A 235 -6.74 0.86 6.18
N GLU A 236 -6.57 -0.45 6.36
CA GLU A 236 -7.68 -1.41 6.40
C GLU A 236 -8.67 -1.12 7.54
N GLN A 237 -8.17 -0.75 8.72
CA GLN A 237 -9.01 -0.34 9.85
C GLN A 237 -9.80 0.95 9.55
N ILE A 238 -9.24 1.88 8.78
CA ILE A 238 -9.96 3.09 8.34
C ILE A 238 -11.02 2.70 7.31
N THR A 239 -10.67 1.83 6.34
CA THR A 239 -11.58 1.30 5.31
C THR A 239 -12.79 0.62 5.92
N GLU A 240 -12.60 -0.28 6.89
CA GLU A 240 -13.68 -1.00 7.57
C GLU A 240 -14.67 -0.04 8.25
N ARG A 241 -14.17 1.06 8.82
CA ARG A 241 -15.01 2.04 9.52
C ARG A 241 -15.95 2.79 8.59
N TYR A 242 -15.45 3.29 7.46
CA TYR A 242 -16.30 4.06 6.56
C TYR A 242 -17.07 3.19 5.56
N SER A 243 -16.63 1.95 5.27
CA SER A 243 -17.37 1.05 4.36
C SER A 243 -18.78 0.72 4.90
N ALA A 244 -18.94 0.71 6.23
CA ALA A 244 -20.23 0.54 6.89
C ALA A 244 -21.19 1.73 6.72
N LEU A 245 -20.72 2.91 6.26
CA LEU A 245 -21.58 4.08 6.13
C LEU A 245 -22.57 3.93 4.97
N PRO A 246 -23.84 4.31 5.12
CA PRO A 246 -24.84 4.14 4.06
C PRO A 246 -24.66 5.15 2.90
N SER A 247 -24.12 6.34 3.17
CA SER A 247 -23.96 7.42 2.19
C SER A 247 -22.61 7.36 1.50
N PHE A 248 -22.61 7.22 0.16
CA PHE A 248 -21.38 7.32 -0.64
C PHE A 248 -20.68 8.67 -0.49
N SER A 249 -21.40 9.77 -0.25
CA SER A 249 -20.78 11.07 0.02
C SER A 249 -19.97 11.05 1.31
N HIS A 250 -20.47 10.39 2.36
CA HIS A 250 -19.73 10.21 3.59
C HIS A 250 -18.51 9.30 3.38
N ARG A 251 -18.65 8.18 2.65
CA ARG A 251 -17.53 7.30 2.28
C ARG A 251 -16.44 8.04 1.52
N THR A 252 -16.78 8.81 0.49
CA THR A 252 -15.83 9.61 -0.30
C THR A 252 -15.11 10.64 0.57
N ARG A 253 -15.82 11.29 1.51
CA ARG A 253 -15.19 12.23 2.44
C ARG A 253 -14.19 11.55 3.38
N PHE A 254 -14.49 10.36 3.90
CA PHE A 254 -13.55 9.58 4.71
C PHE A 254 -12.32 9.17 3.92
N LEU A 255 -12.51 8.63 2.71
CA LEU A 255 -11.42 8.29 1.81
C LEU A 255 -10.49 9.49 1.59
N VAL A 256 -11.05 10.63 1.19
CA VAL A 256 -10.29 11.84 0.83
C VAL A 256 -9.64 12.52 2.04
N GLN A 257 -10.33 12.62 3.18
CA GLN A 257 -9.88 13.44 4.31
C GLN A 257 -9.11 12.65 5.38
N VAL A 258 -9.24 11.32 5.41
CA VAL A 258 -8.63 10.46 6.43
C VAL A 258 -7.69 9.42 5.82
N GLN A 259 -8.13 8.63 4.84
CA GLN A 259 -7.33 7.51 4.34
C GLN A 259 -6.20 7.94 3.40
N LEU A 260 -6.49 8.72 2.36
CA LEU A 260 -5.49 9.15 1.37
C LEU A 260 -4.32 9.92 2.03
N PRO A 261 -4.54 10.85 2.99
CA PRO A 261 -3.44 11.56 3.65
C PRO A 261 -2.44 10.63 4.35
N ILE A 262 -2.87 9.48 4.87
CA ILE A 262 -1.97 8.50 5.51
C ILE A 262 -1.07 7.84 4.46
N LEU A 263 -1.63 7.46 3.31
CA LEU A 263 -0.90 6.86 2.20
C LEU A 263 0.07 7.87 1.56
N GLU A 264 -0.36 9.12 1.37
CA GLU A 264 0.49 10.20 0.88
C GLU A 264 1.60 10.55 1.87
N SER A 265 1.30 10.62 3.17
CA SER A 265 2.31 10.88 4.20
C SER A 265 3.36 9.77 4.26
N TYR A 266 2.97 8.51 4.11
CA TYR A 266 3.92 7.41 4.06
C TYR A 266 4.81 7.46 2.80
N HIS A 267 4.22 7.77 1.64
CA HIS A 267 4.96 8.00 0.40
C HIS A 267 5.97 9.14 0.56
N GLY A 268 5.51 10.30 1.04
CA GLY A 268 6.32 11.48 1.28
C GLY A 268 7.47 11.19 2.26
N ARG A 269 7.23 10.41 3.32
CA ARG A 269 8.27 10.01 4.27
C ARG A 269 9.37 9.19 3.61
N ILE A 270 9.02 8.23 2.75
CA ILE A 270 10.00 7.44 1.99
C ILE A 270 10.74 8.35 1.00
N SER A 271 10.03 9.20 0.25
CA SER A 271 10.65 10.14 -0.69
C SER A 271 11.67 11.05 -0.01
N THR A 272 11.30 11.69 1.10
CA THR A 272 12.23 12.54 1.87
C THR A 272 13.43 11.77 2.39
N SER A 273 13.27 10.49 2.74
CA SER A 273 14.40 9.64 3.12
C SER A 273 15.36 9.40 1.95
N LEU A 274 14.86 9.30 0.71
CA LEU A 274 15.69 9.18 -0.48
C LEU A 274 16.40 10.50 -0.79
N ASP A 275 15.70 11.64 -0.69
CA ASP A 275 16.28 12.97 -0.88
C ASP A 275 17.44 13.21 0.09
N ALA A 276 17.26 12.83 1.36
CA ALA A 276 18.30 12.90 2.38
C ALA A 276 19.49 11.98 2.06
N PHE A 277 19.22 10.77 1.56
CA PHE A 277 20.28 9.83 1.16
C PHE A 277 21.12 10.39 0.02
N GLU A 278 20.50 10.92 -1.04
CA GLU A 278 21.20 11.50 -2.20
C GLU A 278 22.00 12.77 -1.84
N THR A 279 21.46 13.60 -0.95
CA THR A 279 22.15 14.80 -0.47
C THR A 279 23.42 14.44 0.30
N LEU A 280 23.34 13.43 1.16
CA LEU A 280 24.49 12.95 1.94
C LEU A 280 25.51 12.20 1.08
N SER A 281 25.07 11.36 0.14
CA SER A 281 25.98 10.61 -0.74
C SER A 281 26.75 11.54 -1.69
N SER A 282 26.09 12.56 -2.26
CA SER A 282 26.74 13.54 -3.15
C SER A 282 27.74 14.45 -2.42
N ALA A 283 27.45 14.84 -1.17
CA ALA A 283 28.37 15.61 -0.33
C ALA A 283 29.67 14.84 -0.07
N LEU A 284 29.59 13.52 0.17
CA LEU A 284 30.76 12.67 0.38
C LEU A 284 31.61 12.51 -0.88
N ILE A 285 30.99 12.42 -2.06
CA ILE A 285 31.71 12.34 -3.34
C ILE A 285 32.46 13.65 -3.66
N ARG A 286 31.93 14.80 -3.21
CA ARG A 286 32.54 16.12 -3.41
C ARG A 286 33.57 16.49 -2.36
N ALA A 287 33.63 15.80 -1.23
CA ALA A 287 34.61 16.04 -0.19
C ALA A 287 36.00 15.60 -0.66
N VAL A 288 36.85 16.58 -1.00
CA VAL A 288 38.24 16.39 -1.39
C VAL A 288 39.03 15.76 -0.22
N PRO A 289 39.83 14.70 -0.46
CA PRO A 289 40.71 14.14 0.57
C PRO A 289 41.62 15.22 1.16
N GLY A 290 41.44 15.54 2.44
CA GLY A 290 42.20 16.58 3.16
C GLY A 290 41.37 17.78 3.65
N ALA A 291 40.11 17.92 3.25
CA ALA A 291 39.20 18.88 3.86
C ALA A 291 38.51 18.22 5.06
N LEU A 292 38.74 18.77 6.26
CA LEU A 292 38.07 18.42 7.50
C LEU A 292 36.58 18.16 7.26
N GLY A 293 36.09 17.00 7.69
CA GLY A 293 34.70 16.59 7.56
C GLY A 293 33.79 17.74 7.97
N VAL A 294 33.00 18.24 7.02
CA VAL A 294 31.97 19.23 7.27
C VAL A 294 30.92 18.52 8.12
N SER A 295 31.06 18.66 9.44
CA SER A 295 30.05 18.29 10.40
C SER A 295 28.83 19.18 10.14
N LEU A 296 27.85 18.63 9.41
CA LEU A 296 26.47 19.13 9.40
C LEU A 296 25.78 18.71 10.70
N GLY A 297 26.39 19.10 11.84
CA GLY A 297 25.82 18.97 13.17
C GLY A 297 25.29 20.33 13.60
N ILE A 298 23.96 20.48 13.65
CA ILE A 298 23.33 21.53 14.46
C ILE A 298 23.85 21.34 15.89
N LYS A 299 24.51 22.37 16.43
CA LYS A 299 24.99 22.42 17.81
C LYS A 299 23.78 22.39 18.75
N ASP A 300 23.41 21.19 19.20
CA ASP A 300 22.65 20.99 20.42
C ASP A 300 23.40 19.98 21.31
N ASP A 301 23.61 20.37 22.55
CA ASP A 301 24.68 19.92 23.46
C ASP A 301 24.48 18.51 24.07
N LYS A 302 23.77 17.60 23.37
CA LYS A 302 23.53 16.20 23.79
C LYS A 302 23.41 15.21 22.61
N SER A 303 24.06 15.44 21.47
CA SER A 303 23.96 14.52 20.33
C SER A 303 25.00 13.40 20.38
N ILE A 304 24.53 12.15 20.43
CA ILE A 304 25.31 10.95 20.06
C ILE A 304 25.96 11.22 18.70
N ASN A 305 27.28 11.13 18.62
CA ASN A 305 28.05 11.37 17.39
C ASN A 305 27.82 10.17 16.44
N VAL A 306 26.71 10.20 15.70
CA VAL A 306 26.40 9.17 14.69
C VAL A 306 27.26 9.47 13.46
N ASP A 307 28.17 8.56 13.12
CA ASP A 307 28.99 8.63 11.91
C ASP A 307 28.09 8.67 10.66
N THR A 308 27.77 9.87 10.19
CA THR A 308 26.88 10.11 9.05
C THR A 308 27.39 9.44 7.77
N GLN A 309 28.71 9.24 7.65
CA GLN A 309 29.34 8.52 6.56
C GLN A 309 28.88 7.05 6.48
N ARG A 310 28.77 6.35 7.62
CA ARG A 310 28.30 4.95 7.65
C ARG A 310 26.84 4.81 7.24
N LEU A 311 26.05 5.89 7.32
CA LEU A 311 24.63 5.86 6.96
C LEU A 311 24.39 5.78 5.46
N THR A 312 25.38 6.12 4.63
CA THR A 312 25.24 6.22 3.17
C THR A 312 26.31 5.48 2.38
N THR A 313 27.15 4.68 3.04
CA THR A 313 28.22 3.92 2.38
C THR A 313 28.16 2.44 2.73
N GLY A 314 28.59 1.58 1.82
CA GLY A 314 28.66 0.15 2.02
C GLY A 314 27.28 -0.48 2.18
N ILE A 315 27.27 -1.65 2.83
CA ILE A 315 26.07 -2.49 2.98
C ILE A 315 24.96 -1.76 3.74
N ASP A 316 25.31 -0.94 4.74
CA ASP A 316 24.35 -0.19 5.55
C ASP A 316 23.57 0.85 4.72
N GLY A 317 24.22 1.48 3.73
CA GLY A 317 23.57 2.39 2.79
C GLY A 317 22.58 1.65 1.89
N VAL A 318 23.01 0.54 1.29
CA VAL A 318 22.15 -0.32 0.44
C VAL A 318 20.99 -0.90 1.24
N GLN A 319 21.22 -1.28 2.50
CA GLN A 319 20.17 -1.76 3.41
C GLN A 319 19.04 -0.74 3.57
N ARG A 320 19.34 0.55 3.72
CA ARG A 320 18.34 1.61 3.84
C ARG A 320 17.52 1.75 2.56
N LEU A 321 18.18 1.72 1.40
CA LEU A 321 17.52 1.76 0.10
C LEU A 321 16.63 0.54 -0.13
N CYS A 322 17.09 -0.66 0.23
CA CYS A 322 16.26 -1.87 0.16
C CYS A 322 15.02 -1.77 1.05
N LYS A 323 15.14 -1.22 2.27
CA LYS A 323 13.99 -0.98 3.17
C LYS A 323 12.97 -0.01 2.54
N ALA A 324 13.44 1.07 1.93
CA ALA A 324 12.58 2.00 1.21
C ALA A 324 11.87 1.34 0.02
N LEU A 325 12.60 0.57 -0.79
CA LEU A 325 12.06 -0.15 -1.94
C LEU A 325 10.98 -1.16 -1.53
N LEU A 326 11.27 -2.02 -0.55
CA LEU A 326 10.32 -3.01 -0.05
C LEU A 326 9.06 -2.34 0.52
N SER A 327 9.21 -1.23 1.25
CA SER A 327 8.08 -0.47 1.77
C SER A 327 7.19 0.08 0.67
N ALA A 328 7.77 0.69 -0.36
CA ALA A 328 7.03 1.27 -1.47
C ALA A 328 6.32 0.21 -2.30
N MET A 329 7.01 -0.89 -2.62
CA MET A 329 6.44 -2.02 -3.36
C MET A 329 5.28 -2.67 -2.60
N TYR A 330 5.44 -2.89 -1.29
CA TYR A 330 4.40 -3.53 -0.47
C TYR A 330 3.09 -2.74 -0.47
N ILE A 331 3.18 -1.41 -0.31
CA ILE A 331 1.99 -0.55 -0.36
C ILE A 331 1.42 -0.47 -1.78
N ALA A 332 2.25 -0.42 -2.83
CA ALA A 332 1.77 -0.46 -4.21
C ALA A 332 0.97 -1.74 -4.52
N THR A 333 1.44 -2.89 -4.03
CA THR A 333 0.72 -4.17 -4.17
C THR A 333 -0.58 -4.17 -3.37
N ALA A 334 -0.58 -3.63 -2.15
CA ALA A 334 -1.81 -3.49 -1.35
C ALA A 334 -2.85 -2.57 -2.04
N LEU A 335 -2.41 -1.44 -2.60
CA LEU A 335 -3.28 -0.54 -3.35
C LEU A 335 -3.92 -1.19 -4.58
N LYS A 336 -3.15 -2.03 -5.30
CA LYS A 336 -3.70 -2.84 -6.41
C LYS A 336 -4.78 -3.79 -5.92
N ALA A 337 -4.50 -4.56 -4.86
CA ALA A 337 -5.46 -5.50 -4.30
C ALA A 337 -6.74 -4.80 -3.81
N TRP A 338 -6.60 -3.70 -3.06
CA TRP A 338 -7.76 -2.92 -2.59
C TRP A 338 -8.56 -2.29 -3.73
N GLY A 339 -7.89 -1.86 -4.82
CA GLY A 339 -8.56 -1.30 -5.99
C GLY A 339 -9.52 -2.28 -6.67
N GLU A 340 -9.30 -3.58 -6.52
CA GLU A 340 -10.14 -4.65 -7.08
C GLU A 340 -11.25 -5.12 -6.12
N GLU A 341 -11.29 -4.62 -4.88
CA GLU A 341 -12.34 -4.98 -3.93
C GLU A 341 -13.69 -4.33 -4.31
N LEU A 342 -14.78 -5.10 -4.14
CA LEU A 342 -16.14 -4.66 -4.50
C LEU A 342 -16.52 -3.32 -3.86
N SER A 343 -16.15 -3.09 -2.60
CA SER A 343 -16.48 -1.85 -1.88
C SER A 343 -15.87 -0.61 -2.53
N PHE A 344 -14.66 -0.71 -3.07
CA PHE A 344 -13.97 0.37 -3.76
C PHE A 344 -14.44 0.53 -5.20
N LEU A 345 -14.74 -0.57 -5.90
CA LEU A 345 -15.33 -0.53 -7.24
C LEU A 345 -16.71 0.13 -7.23
N GLU A 346 -17.57 -0.21 -6.26
CA GLU A 346 -18.86 0.45 -6.04
C GLU A 346 -18.68 1.94 -5.71
N LEU A 347 -17.73 2.27 -4.84
CA LEU A 347 -17.45 3.67 -4.50
C LEU A 347 -16.96 4.46 -5.72
N TRP A 348 -16.09 3.87 -6.54
CA TRP A 348 -15.54 4.51 -7.73
C TRP A 348 -16.60 4.72 -8.81
N THR A 349 -17.44 3.72 -9.07
CA THR A 349 -18.56 3.85 -10.02
C THR A 349 -19.53 4.95 -9.59
N GLU A 350 -19.84 5.07 -8.30
CA GLU A 350 -20.70 6.14 -7.78
C GLU A 350 -20.05 7.54 -7.87
N ILE A 351 -18.73 7.64 -7.59
CA ILE A 351 -17.97 8.89 -7.78
C ILE A 351 -18.01 9.33 -9.25
N ASN A 352 -17.88 8.37 -10.18
CA ASN A 352 -17.94 8.62 -11.61
C ASN A 352 -19.34 9.00 -12.08
N HIS A 353 -20.40 8.51 -11.44
CA HIS A 353 -21.77 8.84 -11.81
C HIS A 353 -22.22 10.20 -11.27
N ARG A 354 -21.89 10.55 -10.01
CA ARG A 354 -22.36 11.78 -9.36
C ARG A 354 -21.39 12.94 -9.54
N ALA A 355 -21.85 13.99 -10.23
CA ALA A 355 -21.04 15.20 -10.49
C ALA A 355 -20.46 15.86 -9.22
N GLY A 356 -21.21 15.87 -8.11
CA GLY A 356 -20.72 16.43 -6.83
C GLY A 356 -19.57 15.64 -6.21
N LEU A 357 -19.63 14.31 -6.26
CA LEU A 357 -18.54 13.44 -5.79
C LEU A 357 -17.34 13.50 -6.73
N ARG A 358 -17.60 13.59 -8.04
CA ARG A 358 -16.59 13.77 -9.08
C ARG A 358 -15.76 15.03 -8.84
N ALA A 359 -16.40 16.16 -8.59
CA ALA A 359 -15.72 17.42 -8.30
C ALA A 359 -14.85 17.33 -7.03
N GLN A 360 -15.33 16.62 -6.01
CA GLN A 360 -14.56 16.39 -4.79
C GLN A 360 -13.35 15.49 -5.04
N ALA A 361 -13.49 14.44 -5.86
CA ALA A 361 -12.38 13.57 -6.24
C ALA A 361 -11.33 14.31 -7.09
N GLN A 362 -11.77 15.13 -8.05
CA GLN A 362 -10.91 15.95 -8.91
C GLN A 362 -10.09 16.99 -8.14
N ALA A 363 -10.56 17.43 -6.97
CA ALA A 363 -9.83 18.35 -6.12
C ALA A 363 -8.62 17.71 -5.41
N ASN A 364 -8.52 16.37 -5.41
CA ASN A 364 -7.42 15.65 -4.77
C ASN A 364 -6.50 15.02 -5.83
N SER A 365 -5.22 15.38 -5.80
CA SER A 365 -4.20 14.85 -6.73
C SER A 365 -3.89 13.37 -6.58
N ALA A 366 -4.22 12.74 -5.44
CA ALA A 366 -4.04 11.30 -5.25
C ALA A 366 -5.13 10.45 -5.94
N LEU A 367 -6.21 11.07 -6.42
CA LEU A 367 -7.28 10.37 -7.12
C LEU A 367 -7.17 10.59 -8.63
N PRO A 368 -7.52 9.58 -9.45
CA PRO A 368 -7.51 9.75 -10.89
C PRO A 368 -8.55 10.77 -11.34
N ASN A 369 -8.31 11.43 -12.48
CA ASN A 369 -9.25 12.38 -13.04
C ASN A 369 -10.32 11.65 -13.89
N PRO A 370 -11.60 11.64 -13.49
CA PRO A 370 -12.68 10.87 -14.14
C PRO A 370 -13.22 11.51 -15.43
N SER A 371 -12.49 12.44 -16.03
CA SER A 371 -12.87 13.18 -17.25
C SER A 371 -11.96 12.90 -18.45
N THR A 372 -10.95 12.04 -18.29
CA THR A 372 -10.10 11.59 -19.40
C THR A 372 -10.79 10.50 -20.21
N GLU A 373 -10.59 10.50 -21.53
CA GLU A 373 -11.12 9.46 -22.45
C GLU A 373 -10.76 8.02 -22.01
N ASN A 374 -9.68 7.89 -21.24
CA ASN A 374 -9.36 6.70 -20.46
C ASN A 374 -9.79 6.92 -19.00
N ASN A 375 -11.00 6.52 -18.65
CA ASN A 375 -11.40 6.43 -17.25
C ASN A 375 -10.69 5.23 -16.61
N PRO A 376 -9.87 5.44 -15.58
CA PRO A 376 -9.17 4.33 -14.94
C PRO A 376 -10.17 3.40 -14.25
N GLU A 377 -9.84 2.11 -14.27
CA GLU A 377 -10.71 1.06 -13.73
C GLU A 377 -10.80 1.12 -12.21
N THR A 378 -9.74 1.57 -11.52
CA THR A 378 -9.66 1.61 -10.05
C THR A 378 -9.41 3.01 -9.51
N ILE A 379 -9.90 3.25 -8.29
CA ILE A 379 -9.80 4.54 -7.59
C ILE A 379 -8.37 4.88 -7.12
N PHE A 380 -7.47 3.91 -7.06
CA PHE A 380 -6.11 4.07 -6.52
C PHE A 380 -5.01 4.19 -7.58
N GLU A 381 -5.36 4.24 -8.87
CA GLU A 381 -4.39 4.18 -9.97
C GLU A 381 -3.27 5.24 -9.87
N GLU A 382 -3.60 6.50 -9.52
CA GLU A 382 -2.59 7.56 -9.41
C GLU A 382 -1.62 7.32 -8.24
N LEU A 383 -2.12 6.85 -7.09
CA LEU A 383 -1.25 6.44 -5.97
C LEU A 383 -0.38 5.25 -6.35
N ILE A 384 -0.94 4.25 -7.06
CA ILE A 384 -0.18 3.10 -7.57
C ILE A 384 0.96 3.60 -8.46
N VAL A 385 0.69 4.49 -9.41
CA VAL A 385 1.71 5.10 -10.28
C VAL A 385 2.77 5.85 -9.46
N SER A 386 2.36 6.63 -8.46
CA SER A 386 3.26 7.39 -7.60
C SER A 386 4.21 6.51 -6.78
N TYR A 387 3.72 5.40 -6.21
CA TYR A 387 4.54 4.44 -5.49
C TYR A 387 5.45 3.61 -6.42
N HIS A 388 5.01 3.31 -7.66
CA HIS A 388 5.87 2.68 -8.66
C HIS A 388 7.02 3.59 -9.08
N LYS A 389 6.76 4.89 -9.33
CA LYS A 389 7.82 5.88 -9.62
C LYS A 389 8.83 5.97 -8.47
N LEU A 390 8.35 5.95 -7.23
CA LEU A 390 9.22 5.95 -6.05
C LEU A 390 10.08 4.68 -5.96
N SER A 391 9.51 3.52 -6.29
CA SER A 391 10.22 2.25 -6.35
C SER A 391 11.31 2.28 -7.43
N GLN A 392 10.99 2.75 -8.64
CA GLN A 392 11.94 2.91 -9.74
C GLN A 392 13.10 3.85 -9.37
N ARG A 393 12.80 5.01 -8.78
CA ARG A 393 13.82 5.94 -8.27
C ARG A 393 14.73 5.25 -7.26
N THR A 394 14.17 4.47 -6.34
CA THR A 394 14.97 3.75 -5.35
C THR A 394 15.89 2.71 -5.99
N GLU A 395 15.40 1.98 -6.99
CA GLU A 395 16.23 1.04 -7.77
C GLU A 395 17.38 1.75 -8.48
N ASP A 396 17.13 2.92 -9.07
CA ASP A 396 18.15 3.74 -9.73
C ASP A 396 19.25 4.18 -8.75
N ILE A 397 18.87 4.61 -7.55
CA ILE A 397 19.82 5.00 -6.49
C ILE A 397 20.64 3.78 -6.03
N ILE A 398 20.03 2.59 -5.90
CA ILE A 398 20.75 1.36 -5.55
C ILE A 398 21.82 1.03 -6.60
N VAL A 399 21.45 1.06 -7.88
CA VAL A 399 22.38 0.80 -8.99
C VAL A 399 23.52 1.82 -8.97
N GLN A 400 23.21 3.11 -8.85
CA GLN A 400 24.20 4.17 -8.78
C GLN A 400 25.15 3.99 -7.60
N GLN A 401 24.61 3.69 -6.41
CA GLN A 401 25.40 3.54 -5.18
C GLN A 401 26.39 2.38 -5.32
N ILE A 402 25.90 1.17 -5.62
CA ILE A 402 26.74 -0.03 -5.72
C ILE A 402 27.80 0.14 -6.81
N SER A 403 27.41 0.61 -8.00
CA SER A 403 28.38 0.82 -9.08
C SER A 403 29.42 1.87 -8.71
N SER A 404 29.03 3.01 -8.13
CA SER A 404 29.98 4.07 -7.78
C SER A 404 30.98 3.67 -6.69
N GLU A 405 30.57 2.85 -5.72
CA GLU A 405 31.46 2.34 -4.66
C GLU A 405 32.48 1.36 -5.23
N VAL A 406 32.06 0.44 -6.09
CA VAL A 406 32.96 -0.52 -6.74
C VAL A 406 33.90 0.19 -7.71
N GLU A 407 33.40 1.14 -8.52
CA GLU A 407 34.22 1.99 -9.39
C GLU A 407 35.26 2.79 -8.58
N ALA A 408 34.90 3.33 -7.41
CA ALA A 408 35.82 4.04 -6.54
C ALA A 408 36.91 3.12 -5.97
N ALA A 409 36.55 1.90 -5.55
CA ALA A 409 37.50 0.89 -5.07
C ALA A 409 38.46 0.45 -6.20
N LEU A 410 37.99 0.39 -7.45
CA LEU A 410 38.79 0.02 -8.61
C LEU A 410 39.85 1.05 -9.01
N LYS A 411 39.75 2.32 -8.57
CA LYS A 411 40.74 3.36 -8.91
C LYS A 411 42.17 2.98 -8.50
N VAL A 412 42.32 2.35 -7.32
CA VAL A 412 43.63 1.91 -6.82
C VAL A 412 44.21 0.84 -7.75
N HIS A 413 43.36 -0.11 -8.16
CA HIS A 413 43.73 -1.17 -9.08
C HIS A 413 44.12 -0.60 -10.45
N PHE A 414 43.29 0.25 -11.07
CA PHE A 414 43.62 0.86 -12.36
C PHE A 414 44.91 1.70 -12.32
N ASN A 415 45.15 2.45 -11.24
CA ASN A 415 46.40 3.17 -11.06
C ASN A 415 47.59 2.21 -10.97
N ALA A 416 47.47 1.12 -10.21
CA ALA A 416 48.53 0.12 -10.08
C ALA A 416 48.88 -0.51 -11.44
N ILE A 417 47.87 -0.94 -12.21
CA ILE A 417 48.11 -1.51 -13.53
C ILE A 417 48.77 -0.44 -14.42
N SER A 418 48.27 0.81 -14.47
CA SER A 418 48.82 1.88 -15.33
C SER A 418 50.22 2.34 -14.94
N SER A 419 50.59 2.18 -13.67
CA SER A 419 51.89 2.59 -13.13
C SER A 419 52.99 1.55 -13.27
N SER A 420 52.70 0.31 -13.71
CA SER A 420 53.68 -0.76 -13.91
C SER A 420 54.50 -0.51 -15.18
N PRO A 421 55.77 -0.05 -15.09
CA PRO A 421 56.59 0.20 -16.27
C PRO A 421 57.56 -0.99 -16.44
N ASN A 422 57.39 -1.76 -17.52
CA ASN A 422 58.37 -2.73 -18.03
C ASN A 422 58.97 -3.72 -17.00
N SER A 423 58.32 -4.86 -16.78
CA SER A 423 59.05 -6.04 -16.27
C SER A 423 59.79 -6.74 -17.41
N ASN A 424 60.95 -6.18 -17.80
CA ASN A 424 62.02 -6.93 -18.50
C ASN A 424 62.73 -7.88 -17.53
N THR A 425 61.97 -8.71 -16.82
CA THR A 425 62.50 -9.79 -15.99
C THR A 425 61.87 -11.09 -16.46
N SER A 426 62.60 -11.75 -17.36
CA SER A 426 62.47 -13.16 -17.66
C SER A 426 62.56 -13.97 -16.37
N THR A 427 61.40 -14.29 -15.81
CA THR A 427 61.28 -15.32 -14.77
C THR A 427 60.15 -16.22 -15.20
N SER A 428 60.55 -17.42 -15.60
CA SER A 428 59.70 -18.58 -15.79
C SER A 428 58.81 -18.81 -14.57
N ALA A 429 57.52 -18.48 -14.69
CA ALA A 429 56.44 -19.06 -13.91
C ALA A 429 55.14 -18.82 -14.69
N GLU A 430 54.54 -19.89 -15.19
CA GLU A 430 53.26 -19.96 -15.91
C GLU A 430 52.04 -19.64 -15.02
N GLU A 431 52.22 -18.96 -13.89
CA GLU A 431 51.11 -18.56 -13.03
C GLU A 431 50.74 -17.09 -13.32
N VAL A 432 49.59 -16.90 -13.95
CA VAL A 432 48.91 -15.60 -14.00
C VAL A 432 48.57 -15.20 -12.57
N ALA A 433 49.48 -14.50 -11.90
CA ALA A 433 49.27 -14.04 -10.54
C ALA A 433 48.22 -12.91 -10.54
N LEU A 434 47.01 -13.23 -10.07
CA LEU A 434 45.91 -12.27 -9.92
C LEU A 434 46.33 -11.09 -9.03
N SER A 435 45.97 -9.87 -9.44
CA SER A 435 46.34 -8.66 -8.71
C SER A 435 45.66 -8.61 -7.33
N GLN A 436 46.46 -8.53 -6.26
CA GLN A 436 45.96 -8.40 -4.89
C GLN A 436 45.09 -7.15 -4.68
N THR A 437 45.26 -6.13 -5.53
CA THR A 437 44.47 -4.89 -5.48
C THR A 437 43.01 -5.07 -5.95
N LEU A 438 42.69 -6.18 -6.62
CA LEU A 438 41.35 -6.50 -7.12
C LEU A 438 40.46 -7.17 -6.05
N LEU A 439 41.05 -7.78 -5.02
CA LEU A 439 40.31 -8.51 -3.98
C LEU A 439 39.31 -7.62 -3.22
N GLY A 440 39.67 -6.37 -2.93
CA GLY A 440 38.80 -5.41 -2.25
C GLY A 440 37.52 -5.10 -3.04
N PRO A 441 37.62 -4.63 -4.30
CA PRO A 441 36.46 -4.42 -5.17
C PRO A 441 35.57 -5.65 -5.36
N LEU A 442 36.17 -6.84 -5.54
CA LEU A 442 35.42 -8.09 -5.70
C LEU A 442 34.64 -8.47 -4.43
N ALA A 443 35.29 -8.39 -3.27
CA ALA A 443 34.65 -8.64 -1.98
C ALA A 443 33.49 -7.67 -1.73
N LEU A 444 33.67 -6.39 -2.08
CA LEU A 444 32.64 -5.37 -1.95
C LEU A 444 31.42 -5.67 -2.83
N LEU A 445 31.62 -5.98 -4.11
CA LEU A 445 30.52 -6.34 -5.01
C LEU A 445 29.81 -7.60 -4.52
N SER A 446 30.57 -8.64 -4.14
CA SER A 446 30.02 -9.90 -3.63
C SER A 446 29.16 -9.69 -2.37
N ALA A 447 29.60 -8.84 -1.45
CA ALA A 447 28.86 -8.52 -0.24
C ALA A 447 27.53 -7.79 -0.54
N HIS A 448 27.57 -6.81 -1.45
CA HIS A 448 26.37 -6.11 -1.93
C HIS A 448 25.38 -7.05 -2.61
N LEU A 449 25.84 -7.89 -3.54
CA LEU A 449 25.00 -8.87 -4.24
C LEU A 449 24.40 -9.90 -3.29
N SER A 450 25.20 -10.38 -2.32
CA SER A 450 24.72 -11.32 -1.30
C SER A 450 23.61 -10.71 -0.44
N TYR A 451 23.76 -9.44 -0.05
CA TYR A 451 22.76 -8.72 0.73
C TYR A 451 21.48 -8.46 -0.09
N VAL A 452 21.61 -7.96 -1.32
CA VAL A 452 20.48 -7.71 -2.22
C VAL A 452 19.71 -9.00 -2.49
N ARG A 453 20.41 -10.12 -2.73
CA ARG A 453 19.81 -11.44 -2.89
C ARG A 453 19.05 -11.91 -1.66
N ALA A 454 19.60 -11.71 -0.47
CA ALA A 454 18.96 -12.13 0.77
C ALA A 454 17.71 -11.29 1.09
N THR A 455 17.61 -10.08 0.54
CA THR A 455 16.62 -9.08 0.97
C THR A 455 15.49 -8.87 -0.03
N LEU A 456 15.78 -8.82 -1.34
CA LEU A 456 14.80 -8.43 -2.36
C LEU A 456 14.19 -9.65 -3.08
N PRO A 457 12.95 -9.53 -3.59
CA PRO A 457 12.35 -10.54 -4.44
C PRO A 457 13.19 -10.82 -5.69
N ARG A 458 13.07 -12.04 -6.21
CA ARG A 458 13.92 -12.55 -7.31
C ARG A 458 13.86 -11.67 -8.56
N LEU A 459 12.68 -11.14 -8.90
CA LEU A 459 12.48 -10.31 -10.09
C LEU A 459 13.28 -9.01 -9.99
N ASN A 460 13.15 -8.29 -8.87
CA ASN A 460 13.87 -7.02 -8.63
C ASN A 460 15.37 -7.25 -8.54
N MET A 461 15.81 -8.30 -7.82
CA MET A 461 17.22 -8.68 -7.75
C MET A 461 17.81 -8.94 -9.13
N THR A 462 17.08 -9.66 -10.01
CA THR A 462 17.53 -9.95 -11.38
C THR A 462 17.71 -8.68 -12.21
N THR A 463 16.76 -7.75 -12.11
CA THR A 463 16.80 -6.48 -12.83
C THR A 463 17.92 -5.58 -12.33
N LEU A 464 18.07 -5.46 -11.01
CA LEU A 464 19.16 -4.70 -10.38
C LEU A 464 20.53 -5.27 -10.75
N TYR A 465 20.71 -6.58 -10.63
CA TYR A 465 21.97 -7.25 -10.99
C TYR A 465 22.38 -6.94 -12.43
N ARG A 466 21.47 -7.11 -13.39
CA ARG A 466 21.76 -6.85 -14.80
C ARG A 466 22.26 -5.42 -15.01
N ARG A 467 21.60 -4.43 -14.41
CA ARG A 467 21.96 -3.02 -14.53
C ARG A 467 23.31 -2.71 -13.88
N ILE A 468 23.56 -3.25 -12.68
CA ILE A 468 24.84 -3.09 -11.95
C ILE A 468 25.99 -3.73 -12.75
N ALA A 469 25.81 -4.99 -13.17
CA ALA A 469 26.81 -5.75 -13.88
C ALA A 469 27.15 -5.13 -15.24
N SER A 470 26.15 -4.75 -16.05
CA SER A 470 26.40 -4.07 -17.34
C SER A 470 27.14 -2.75 -17.17
N ARG A 471 26.81 -1.97 -16.14
CA ARG A 471 27.52 -0.71 -15.86
C ARG A 471 28.97 -0.93 -15.44
N LEU A 472 29.22 -1.89 -14.55
CA LEU A 472 30.56 -2.23 -14.11
C LEU A 472 31.39 -2.84 -15.25
N ALA A 473 30.81 -3.74 -16.05
CA ALA A 473 31.44 -4.34 -17.20
C ALA A 473 31.91 -3.28 -18.20
N GLU A 474 31.07 -2.30 -18.51
CA GLU A 474 31.41 -1.18 -19.40
C GLU A 474 32.53 -0.31 -18.80
N HIS A 475 32.46 0.02 -17.51
CA HIS A 475 33.49 0.81 -16.84
C HIS A 475 34.86 0.12 -16.86
N ILE A 476 34.87 -1.19 -16.54
CA ILE A 476 36.08 -2.00 -16.52
C ILE A 476 36.64 -2.16 -17.93
N LEU A 477 35.79 -2.48 -18.92
CA LEU A 477 36.19 -2.60 -20.33
C LEU A 477 36.88 -1.33 -20.81
N GLN A 478 36.29 -0.16 -20.50
CA GLN A 478 36.85 1.12 -20.87
C GLN A 478 38.22 1.37 -20.22
N ARG A 479 38.34 1.18 -18.90
CA ARG A 479 39.56 1.54 -18.16
C ARG A 479 40.69 0.53 -18.29
N GLN A 480 40.37 -0.75 -18.30
CA GLN A 480 41.34 -1.84 -18.31
C GLN A 480 41.84 -2.16 -19.73
N ILE A 481 40.97 -2.03 -20.73
CA ILE A 481 41.28 -2.48 -22.10
C ILE A 481 41.26 -1.28 -23.07
N LEU A 482 40.15 -0.56 -23.19
CA LEU A 482 39.98 0.44 -24.27
C LEU A 482 40.71 1.78 -24.05
N TYR A 483 41.08 2.15 -22.82
CA TYR A 483 41.84 3.37 -22.53
C TYR A 483 43.32 3.09 -22.25
N ARG A 484 43.73 1.83 -22.31
CA ARG A 484 45.15 1.47 -22.36
C ARG A 484 45.75 1.75 -23.72
N GLY A 485 47.07 2.00 -23.73
CA GLY A 485 47.87 2.04 -24.94
C GLY A 485 48.13 0.63 -25.47
N HIS A 486 49.40 0.28 -25.66
CA HIS A 486 49.81 -1.07 -26.01
C HIS A 486 49.56 -2.03 -24.85
N ILE A 487 49.01 -3.23 -25.13
CA ILE A 487 48.77 -4.27 -24.13
C ILE A 487 49.68 -5.46 -24.42
N SER A 488 50.51 -5.86 -23.45
CA SER A 488 51.37 -7.03 -23.64
C SER A 488 50.58 -8.34 -23.55
N SER A 489 51.12 -9.44 -24.08
CA SER A 489 50.50 -10.77 -23.96
C SER A 489 50.25 -11.19 -22.49
N SER A 490 51.17 -10.84 -21.58
CA SER A 490 51.00 -11.13 -20.15
C SER A 490 49.90 -10.27 -19.50
N GLU A 491 49.79 -9.00 -19.88
CA GLU A 491 48.73 -8.10 -19.42
C GLU A 491 47.36 -8.51 -19.99
N GLY A 492 47.32 -9.01 -21.23
CA GLY A 492 46.12 -9.56 -21.85
C GLY A 492 45.62 -10.82 -21.15
N LYS A 493 46.52 -11.76 -20.83
CA LYS A 493 46.19 -12.96 -20.05
C LYS A 493 45.69 -12.60 -18.63
N ALA A 494 46.30 -11.60 -17.99
CA ALA A 494 45.80 -11.08 -16.71
C ALA A 494 44.40 -10.45 -16.84
N ALA A 495 44.16 -9.63 -17.87
CA ALA A 495 42.86 -9.00 -18.10
C ALA A 495 41.74 -10.01 -18.39
N LEU A 496 42.05 -11.09 -19.09
CA LEU A 496 41.14 -12.23 -19.27
C LEU A 496 40.80 -12.89 -17.93
N ALA A 497 41.82 -13.27 -17.15
CA ALA A 497 41.63 -13.91 -15.85
C ALA A 497 40.80 -13.03 -14.88
N GLU A 498 41.07 -11.73 -14.86
CA GLU A 498 40.31 -10.78 -14.04
C GLU A 498 38.86 -10.62 -14.51
N SER A 499 38.62 -10.61 -15.83
CA SER A 499 37.27 -10.55 -16.42
C SER A 499 36.43 -11.77 -16.06
N GLU A 500 37.02 -12.97 -16.09
CA GLU A 500 36.34 -14.21 -15.69
C GLU A 500 36.10 -14.26 -14.17
N LEU A 501 37.03 -13.73 -13.38
CA LEU A 501 36.91 -13.65 -11.92
C LEU A 501 35.74 -12.75 -11.48
N TRP A 502 35.44 -11.68 -12.20
CA TRP A 502 34.23 -10.87 -11.95
C TRP A 502 32.95 -11.68 -12.13
N VAL A 503 32.87 -12.48 -13.19
CA VAL A 503 31.71 -13.35 -13.46
C VAL A 503 31.58 -14.43 -12.39
N GLU A 504 32.69 -15.07 -12.01
CA GLU A 504 32.71 -16.10 -10.96
C GLU A 504 32.31 -15.52 -9.58
N THR A 505 32.79 -14.33 -9.25
CA THR A 505 32.43 -13.61 -8.03
C THR A 505 30.94 -13.29 -8.00
N CYS A 506 30.38 -12.82 -9.11
CA CYS A 506 28.94 -12.58 -9.23
C CYS A 506 28.15 -13.89 -9.12
N GLN A 507 28.61 -14.97 -9.75
CA GLN A 507 27.96 -16.28 -9.69
C GLN A 507 27.90 -16.80 -8.26
N THR A 508 28.99 -16.65 -7.51
CA THR A 508 29.12 -17.07 -6.13
C THR A 508 28.24 -16.22 -5.21
N GLY A 509 28.31 -14.90 -5.30
CA GLY A 509 27.49 -13.98 -4.50
C GLY A 509 25.98 -14.14 -4.74
N LEU A 510 25.60 -14.50 -5.97
CA LEU A 510 24.21 -14.77 -6.35
C LEU A 510 23.75 -16.19 -6.00
N ALA A 511 24.65 -17.12 -5.69
CA ALA A 511 24.37 -18.48 -5.24
C ALA A 511 23.26 -19.21 -6.03
N GLY A 512 23.27 -19.08 -7.37
CA GLY A 512 22.29 -19.74 -8.25
C GLY A 512 20.87 -19.17 -8.21
N SER A 513 20.64 -18.03 -7.56
CA SER A 513 19.30 -17.39 -7.46
C SER A 513 18.73 -16.94 -8.81
N LEU A 514 19.59 -16.61 -9.78
CA LEU A 514 19.17 -16.34 -11.16
C LEU A 514 18.81 -17.64 -11.88
N GLY A 515 17.56 -17.74 -12.37
CA GLY A 515 17.15 -18.88 -13.18
C GLY A 515 17.92 -18.91 -14.50
N GLY A 516 18.25 -20.08 -15.04
CA GLY A 516 19.02 -20.20 -16.29
C GLY A 516 20.55 -20.31 -16.12
N GLY A 517 21.03 -20.52 -14.89
CA GLY A 517 22.43 -20.92 -14.61
C GLY A 517 23.47 -19.85 -14.92
N ARG A 518 24.74 -20.29 -15.10
CA ARG A 518 25.91 -19.41 -15.32
C ARG A 518 25.71 -18.42 -16.48
N LYS A 519 25.03 -18.84 -17.56
CA LYS A 519 24.78 -17.99 -18.73
C LYS A 519 24.10 -16.67 -18.37
N ARG A 520 23.10 -16.67 -17.49
CA ARG A 520 22.40 -15.42 -17.09
C ARG A 520 23.25 -14.49 -16.23
N VAL A 521 24.19 -15.06 -15.47
CA VAL A 521 25.17 -14.27 -14.71
C VAL A 521 26.16 -13.64 -15.68
N GLU A 522 26.59 -14.38 -16.71
CA GLU A 522 27.63 -13.98 -17.66
C GLU A 522 27.14 -13.00 -18.74
N THR A 523 25.87 -13.04 -19.17
CA THR A 523 25.35 -12.17 -20.24
C THR A 523 25.68 -10.67 -20.06
N PRO A 524 25.47 -10.03 -18.89
CA PRO A 524 25.79 -8.62 -18.70
C PRO A 524 27.29 -8.29 -18.81
N TRP A 525 28.16 -9.30 -18.67
CA TRP A 525 29.62 -9.19 -18.75
C TRP A 525 30.18 -9.60 -20.12
N ALA A 526 29.33 -10.06 -21.04
CA ALA A 526 29.77 -10.70 -22.28
C ALA A 526 30.70 -9.82 -23.13
N ARG A 527 30.45 -8.50 -23.22
CA ARG A 527 31.37 -7.55 -23.90
C ARG A 527 32.76 -7.51 -23.26
N LEU A 528 32.82 -7.46 -21.92
CA LEU A 528 34.09 -7.45 -21.18
C LEU A 528 34.84 -8.77 -21.36
N VAL A 529 34.13 -9.90 -21.20
CA VAL A 529 34.73 -11.24 -21.34
C VAL A 529 35.21 -11.48 -22.76
N GLN A 530 34.44 -11.06 -23.78
CA GLN A 530 34.87 -11.16 -25.17
C GLN A 530 36.12 -10.32 -25.44
N ALA A 531 36.17 -9.07 -24.95
CA ALA A 531 37.36 -8.23 -25.06
C ALA A 531 38.58 -8.86 -24.36
N GLY A 532 38.38 -9.40 -23.15
CA GLY A 532 39.42 -10.12 -22.42
C GLY A 532 39.93 -11.34 -23.18
N ARG A 533 39.03 -12.14 -23.78
CA ARG A 533 39.41 -13.33 -24.58
C ARG A 533 40.16 -12.98 -25.85
N ILE A 534 39.84 -11.86 -26.49
CA ILE A 534 40.59 -11.37 -27.66
C ILE A 534 41.99 -10.93 -27.23
N VAL A 535 42.10 -10.14 -26.16
CA VAL A 535 43.40 -9.56 -25.75
C VAL A 535 44.31 -10.59 -25.05
N GLY A 536 43.73 -11.61 -24.42
CA GLY A 536 44.44 -12.71 -23.76
C GLY A 536 44.60 -13.99 -24.60
N ALA A 537 44.21 -13.97 -25.87
CA ALA A 537 44.33 -15.12 -26.78
C ALA A 537 45.80 -15.53 -27.00
N ASP A 538 46.02 -16.82 -27.24
CA ASP A 538 47.35 -17.32 -27.64
C ASP A 538 47.71 -16.83 -29.06
N GLU A 539 48.99 -16.89 -29.44
CA GLU A 539 49.49 -16.34 -30.72
C GLU A 539 48.78 -16.95 -31.95
N GLU A 540 48.46 -18.25 -31.89
CA GLU A 540 47.73 -18.96 -32.95
C GLU A 540 46.29 -18.44 -33.08
N THR A 541 45.57 -18.33 -31.96
CA THR A 541 44.19 -17.83 -31.92
C THR A 541 44.13 -16.35 -32.30
N THR A 542 45.10 -15.55 -31.86
CA THR A 542 45.22 -14.13 -32.24
C THR A 542 45.43 -13.98 -33.75
N SER A 543 46.25 -14.83 -34.36
CA SER A 543 46.45 -14.85 -35.82
C SER A 543 45.18 -15.23 -36.58
N GLN A 544 44.42 -16.21 -36.07
CA GLN A 544 43.12 -16.61 -36.64
C GLN A 544 42.08 -15.48 -36.54
N ILE A 545 41.97 -14.83 -35.37
CA ILE A 545 41.06 -13.70 -35.15
C ILE A 545 41.45 -12.51 -36.05
N THR A 546 42.75 -12.24 -36.20
CA THR A 546 43.27 -11.15 -37.05
C THR A 546 42.97 -11.40 -38.52
N HIS A 547 43.24 -12.61 -39.01
CA HIS A 547 42.90 -13.02 -40.37
C HIS A 547 41.39 -12.92 -40.62
N ALA A 548 40.57 -13.49 -39.73
CA ALA A 548 39.11 -13.42 -39.85
C ALA A 548 38.60 -11.96 -39.85
N THR A 549 39.11 -11.11 -38.96
CA THR A 549 38.65 -9.73 -38.77
C THR A 549 39.05 -8.82 -39.93
N PHE A 550 40.22 -8.98 -40.54
CA PHE A 550 40.68 -8.16 -41.68
C PHE A 550 40.46 -8.79 -43.07
N SER A 551 39.90 -10.01 -43.15
CA SER A 551 39.53 -10.68 -44.41
C SER A 551 38.28 -10.10 -45.10
N THR A 552 37.92 -10.60 -46.28
CA THR A 552 36.68 -10.23 -47.00
C THR A 552 35.46 -11.08 -46.61
N LEU A 553 35.44 -11.69 -45.41
CA LEU A 553 34.28 -12.45 -44.93
C LEU A 553 33.04 -11.57 -44.80
N SER A 554 31.87 -12.14 -45.08
CA SER A 554 30.60 -11.47 -44.81
C SER A 554 30.39 -11.31 -43.30
N GLN A 555 29.56 -10.35 -42.89
CA GLN A 555 29.33 -10.08 -41.46
C GLN A 555 28.86 -11.33 -40.72
N LYS A 556 27.89 -12.08 -41.26
CA LYS A 556 27.39 -13.31 -40.63
C LYS A 556 28.44 -14.41 -40.49
N GLU A 557 29.29 -14.60 -41.51
CA GLU A 557 30.35 -15.61 -41.46
C GLU A 557 31.44 -15.22 -40.44
N TRP A 558 31.76 -13.93 -40.33
CA TRP A 558 32.66 -13.42 -39.30
C TRP A 558 32.08 -13.66 -37.90
N GLU A 559 30.79 -13.39 -37.71
CA GLU A 559 30.07 -13.61 -36.45
C GLU A 559 30.10 -15.08 -36.01
N GLU A 560 29.80 -16.01 -36.91
CA GLU A 560 29.88 -17.45 -36.64
C GLU A 560 31.31 -17.92 -36.30
N GLN A 561 32.32 -17.38 -36.99
CA GLN A 561 33.72 -17.66 -36.67
C GLN A 561 34.13 -17.08 -35.30
N MET A 562 33.67 -15.88 -34.94
CA MET A 562 33.95 -15.30 -33.63
C MET A 562 33.28 -16.07 -32.49
N ILE A 563 32.04 -16.54 -32.70
CA ILE A 563 31.35 -17.40 -31.74
C ILE A 563 32.10 -18.74 -31.58
N SER A 564 32.61 -19.33 -32.68
CA SER A 564 33.34 -20.61 -32.59
C SER A 564 34.69 -20.48 -31.90
N MET A 565 35.40 -19.36 -32.10
CA MET A 565 36.73 -19.13 -31.52
C MET A 565 36.69 -18.61 -30.07
N ILE A 566 35.77 -17.69 -29.75
CA ILE A 566 35.76 -16.95 -28.48
C ILE A 566 34.51 -17.25 -27.63
N GLY A 567 33.49 -17.88 -28.20
CA GLY A 567 32.25 -18.27 -27.51
C GLY A 567 31.22 -17.14 -27.36
N PHE A 568 31.57 -15.90 -27.68
CA PHE A 568 30.72 -14.72 -27.58
C PHE A 568 30.89 -13.80 -28.79
N GLN A 569 29.83 -13.09 -29.12
CA GLN A 569 29.83 -12.08 -30.18
C GLN A 569 28.88 -10.93 -29.79
N GLU A 570 29.45 -9.96 -29.08
CA GLU A 570 28.78 -8.74 -28.60
C GLU A 570 29.54 -7.46 -29.00
N LEU A 571 30.82 -7.57 -29.33
CA LEU A 571 31.64 -6.51 -29.90
C LEU A 571 31.53 -6.50 -31.42
N ASP A 572 31.41 -5.31 -31.99
CA ASP A 572 31.37 -5.14 -33.43
C ASP A 572 32.75 -5.40 -34.06
N ARG A 573 32.75 -5.73 -35.35
CA ARG A 573 33.98 -6.02 -36.12
C ARG A 573 35.00 -4.88 -36.06
N GLU A 574 34.54 -3.62 -36.02
CA GLU A 574 35.42 -2.47 -35.83
C GLU A 574 36.04 -2.41 -34.43
N GLU A 575 35.28 -2.74 -33.39
CA GLU A 575 35.78 -2.73 -32.01
C GLU A 575 36.84 -3.81 -31.83
N VAL A 576 36.60 -5.01 -32.38
CA VAL A 576 37.58 -6.11 -32.42
C VAL A 576 38.83 -5.69 -33.18
N GLY A 577 38.68 -5.06 -34.35
CA GLY A 577 39.82 -4.54 -35.12
C GLY A 577 40.65 -3.50 -34.37
N ARG A 578 40.03 -2.66 -33.54
CA ARG A 578 40.75 -1.70 -32.68
C ARG A 578 41.50 -2.37 -31.53
N LEU A 579 40.97 -3.47 -30.98
CA LEU A 579 41.64 -4.25 -29.94
C LEU A 579 42.89 -4.95 -30.48
N LEU A 580 42.81 -5.56 -31.66
CA LEU A 580 43.93 -6.26 -32.30
C LEU A 580 45.09 -5.31 -32.63
N ARG A 581 44.80 -4.12 -33.17
CA ARG A 581 45.81 -3.10 -33.49
C ARG A 581 46.57 -2.54 -32.28
N ARG A 582 46.18 -2.90 -31.06
CA ARG A 582 46.85 -2.50 -29.82
C ARG A 582 47.75 -3.58 -29.22
N GLN A 583 47.69 -4.78 -29.79
CA GLN A 583 48.60 -5.89 -29.50
C GLN A 583 49.80 -5.92 -30.47
N GLU A 584 49.67 -5.26 -31.63
CA GLU A 584 50.77 -4.90 -32.54
C GLU A 584 51.55 -3.68 -32.04
#